data_AF-A0A960RH94-F1
#
_entry.id   AF-A0A960RH94-F1
#
_cell.length_a   1.000
_cell.length_b   1.000
_cell.length_c   1.000
_cell.angle_alpha   90.00
_cell.angle_beta   90.00
_cell.angle_gamma   90.00
#
_symmetry.space_group_name_H-M   'P 1'
#
loop_
_entity.id
_entity.type
_entity.pdbx_description
1 polymer ?
#
loop_
_entity_poly.entity_id
_entity_poly.type
_entity_poly.pdbx_seq_one_letter_code
_entity_poly.pdbx_strand_id
1 'polypeptide(L)'
;MNEPTSTEPSEHPIEGFVTLHLPCRYSYLRMIRQSVIDMSARSGMSEFKSAQLEMAVDEACANVIEHSYGGEANAMNNPNHPGLRINLMQSNDHIVIEIFDRGEGFEFDT
;
A
#
# COMPACT_ATOMS: atom_id res chain seq x y z
N MET A 1 -5.35 -36.92 24.76
CA MET A 1 -6.32 -35.82 24.56
C MET A 1 -5.63 -34.89 23.58
N ASN A 2 -5.96 -35.01 22.30
CA ASN A 2 -5.29 -34.23 21.25
C ASN A 2 -6.05 -32.93 21.11
N GLU A 3 -5.40 -31.81 21.41
CA GLU A 3 -5.89 -30.48 21.05
C GLU A 3 -5.90 -30.36 19.52
N PRO A 4 -6.95 -29.78 18.90
CA PRO A 4 -6.93 -29.53 17.47
C PRO A 4 -5.97 -28.39 17.19
N THR A 5 -4.92 -28.69 16.43
CA THR A 5 -4.00 -27.72 15.85
C THR A 5 -4.76 -26.90 14.81
N SER A 6 -5.17 -25.69 15.16
CA SER A 6 -5.78 -24.75 14.22
C SER A 6 -4.69 -24.12 13.34
N THR A 7 -4.31 -24.84 12.29
CA THR A 7 -3.50 -24.34 11.16
C THR A 7 -4.37 -24.38 9.91
N GLU A 8 -5.28 -23.43 9.79
CA GLU A 8 -5.94 -23.06 8.54
C GLU A 8 -5.81 -21.53 8.48
N PRO A 9 -5.28 -20.93 7.39
CA PRO A 9 -5.33 -19.49 7.25
C PRO A 9 -6.80 -19.08 7.24
N SER A 10 -7.20 -18.17 8.12
CA SER A 10 -8.55 -17.62 8.09
C SER A 10 -8.72 -16.87 6.78
N GLU A 11 -9.31 -17.52 5.77
CA GLU A 11 -9.74 -16.88 4.54
C GLU A 11 -10.93 -15.97 4.87
N HIS A 12 -10.63 -14.79 5.40
CA HIS A 12 -11.62 -13.74 5.47
C HIS A 12 -11.93 -13.32 4.03
N PRO A 13 -13.19 -13.39 3.59
CA PRO A 13 -13.54 -13.07 2.22
C PRO A 13 -13.22 -11.59 1.95
N ILE A 14 -12.51 -11.34 0.86
CA ILE A 14 -12.26 -9.98 0.37
C ILE A 14 -13.59 -9.43 -0.14
N GLU A 15 -14.06 -8.35 0.48
CA GLU A 15 -15.30 -7.66 0.12
C GLU A 15 -15.06 -6.48 -0.81
N GLY A 16 -13.89 -5.85 -0.68
CA GLY A 16 -13.47 -4.73 -1.50
C GLY A 16 -12.07 -4.94 -2.05
N PHE A 17 -11.90 -4.73 -3.35
CA PHE A 17 -10.59 -4.79 -4.01
C PHE A 17 -10.41 -3.60 -4.96
N VAL A 18 -9.34 -2.84 -4.76
CA VAL A 18 -8.95 -1.73 -5.65
C VAL A 18 -7.47 -1.85 -5.99
N THR A 19 -7.14 -1.79 -7.27
CA THR A 19 -5.76 -1.63 -7.72
C THR A 19 -5.56 -0.27 -8.37
N LEU A 20 -4.59 0.48 -7.86
CA LEU A 20 -4.16 1.76 -8.42
C LEU A 20 -2.84 1.56 -9.17
N HIS A 21 -2.75 2.11 -10.38
CA HIS A 21 -1.51 2.24 -11.13
C HIS A 21 -1.24 3.72 -11.33
N LEU A 22 -0.16 4.22 -10.72
CA LEU A 22 0.11 5.64 -10.62
C LEU A 22 1.55 5.93 -11.05
N PRO A 23 1.83 7.09 -11.68
CA PRO A 23 3.20 7.57 -11.79
C PRO A 23 3.83 7.72 -10.41
N CYS A 24 5.11 7.41 -10.28
CA CYS A 24 5.85 7.56 -9.04
C CYS A 24 6.18 9.04 -8.78
N ARG A 25 5.19 9.81 -8.31
CA ARG A 25 5.26 11.27 -8.12
C ARG A 25 4.43 11.69 -6.90
N TYR A 26 4.90 12.68 -6.15
CA TYR A 26 4.24 13.16 -4.93
C TYR A 26 2.82 13.69 -5.19
N SER A 27 2.57 14.24 -6.37
CA SER A 27 1.25 14.74 -6.77
C SER A 27 0.17 13.64 -6.79
N TYR A 28 0.55 12.37 -6.90
CA TYR A 28 -0.36 11.23 -6.91
C TYR A 28 -0.58 10.62 -5.51
N LEU A 29 0.24 10.97 -4.51
CA LEU A 29 0.10 10.43 -3.14
C LEU A 29 -1.26 10.76 -2.52
N ARG A 30 -1.83 11.93 -2.83
CA ARG A 30 -3.17 12.30 -2.37
C ARG A 30 -4.24 11.28 -2.78
N MET A 31 -4.14 10.71 -3.98
CA MET A 31 -5.11 9.70 -4.44
C MET A 31 -4.98 8.39 -3.68
N ILE A 32 -3.75 8.01 -3.32
CA ILE A 32 -3.47 6.82 -2.50
C ILE A 32 -4.07 7.02 -1.11
N ARG A 33 -3.73 8.12 -0.43
CA ARG A 33 -4.25 8.46 0.90
C ARG A 33 -5.77 8.45 0.96
N GLN A 34 -6.43 9.10 -0.01
CA GLN A 34 -7.89 9.12 -0.05
C GLN A 34 -8.48 7.72 -0.22
N SER A 35 -7.88 6.89 -1.08
CA SER A 35 -8.33 5.51 -1.28
C SER A 35 -8.17 4.66 -0.02
N VAL A 36 -7.11 4.86 0.75
CA VAL A 36 -6.88 4.19 2.05
C VAL A 36 -7.94 4.60 3.07
N ILE A 37 -8.22 5.89 3.19
CA ILE A 37 -9.26 6.39 4.12
C ILE A 37 -10.64 5.82 3.73
N ASP A 38 -10.99 5.86 2.45
CA ASP A 38 -12.29 5.40 1.96
C ASP A 38 -12.47 3.88 2.17
N MET A 39 -11.40 3.09 2.00
CA MET A 39 -11.42 1.65 2.29
C MET A 39 -11.49 1.38 3.79
N SER A 40 -10.75 2.13 4.61
CA SER A 40 -10.77 2.01 6.09
C SER A 40 -12.12 2.33 6.68
N ALA A 41 -12.82 3.33 6.14
CA ALA A 41 -14.19 3.65 6.55
C ALA A 41 -15.17 2.50 6.24
N ARG A 42 -14.97 1.78 5.13
CA ARG A 42 -15.81 0.63 4.73
C ARG A 42 -15.56 -0.61 5.59
N SER A 43 -14.33 -0.80 6.09
CA SER A 43 -13.99 -1.92 6.97
C SER A 43 -14.37 -1.70 8.44
N GLY A 44 -15.09 -0.62 8.77
CA GLY A 44 -15.46 -0.29 10.15
C GLY A 44 -14.27 0.10 11.05
N MET A 45 -13.14 0.49 10.45
CA MET A 45 -11.96 0.91 11.21
C MET A 45 -12.19 2.27 11.89
N SER A 46 -11.66 2.45 13.11
CA SER A 46 -11.78 3.73 13.81
C SER A 46 -10.97 4.83 13.10
N GLU A 47 -11.45 6.07 13.13
CA GLU A 47 -10.76 7.22 12.51
C GLU A 47 -9.28 7.32 12.90
N PHE A 48 -8.97 7.05 14.18
CA PHE A 48 -7.58 7.04 14.66
C PHE A 48 -6.72 5.98 13.97
N LYS A 49 -7.22 4.74 13.85
CA LYS A 49 -6.49 3.65 13.17
C LYS A 49 -6.39 3.91 11.66
N SER A 50 -7.46 4.45 11.06
CA SER A 50 -7.47 4.85 9.65
C SER A 50 -6.41 5.92 9.35
N ALA A 51 -6.27 6.93 10.23
CA ALA A 51 -5.24 7.96 10.09
C ALA A 51 -3.82 7.40 10.27
N GLN A 52 -3.61 6.47 11.22
CA GLN A 52 -2.32 5.80 11.37
C GLN A 52 -1.94 4.97 10.15
N LEU A 53 -2.90 4.23 9.57
CA LEU A 53 -2.69 3.46 8.36
C LEU A 53 -2.37 4.35 7.16
N GLU A 54 -3.11 5.45 7.01
CA GLU A 54 -2.87 6.44 5.96
C GLU A 54 -1.45 7.03 6.06
N MET A 55 -1.01 7.46 7.24
CA MET A 55 0.36 7.94 7.44
C MET A 55 1.41 6.88 7.10
N ALA A 56 1.19 5.62 7.51
CA ALA A 56 2.13 4.53 7.22
C ALA A 56 2.25 4.25 5.73
N VAL A 57 1.14 4.33 4.99
CA VAL A 57 1.12 4.16 3.54
C VAL A 57 1.78 5.36 2.85
N ASP A 58 1.54 6.58 3.33
CA ASP A 58 2.16 7.79 2.78
C ASP A 58 3.69 7.74 2.89
N GLU A 59 4.19 7.35 4.06
CA GLU A 59 5.63 7.18 4.33
C GLU A 59 6.23 6.06 3.46
N ALA A 60 5.56 4.91 3.35
CA ALA A 60 6.01 3.83 2.50
C ALA A 60 6.07 4.24 1.02
N CYS A 61 5.10 5.02 0.54
CA CYS A 61 5.11 5.52 -0.82
C CYS A 61 6.17 6.61 -1.05
N ALA A 62 6.37 7.51 -0.08
CA ALA A 62 7.42 8.52 -0.11
C ALA A 62 8.81 7.86 -0.19
N ASN A 63 9.04 6.84 0.65
CA ASN A 63 10.29 6.07 0.63
C ASN A 63 10.55 5.41 -0.72
N VAL A 64 9.51 4.86 -1.38
CA VAL A 64 9.64 4.33 -2.74
C VAL A 64 10.00 5.41 -3.75
N ILE A 65 9.34 6.57 -3.71
CA ILE A 65 9.63 7.71 -4.60
C ILE A 65 11.07 8.20 -4.43
N GLU A 66 11.54 8.30 -3.18
CA GLU A 66 12.86 8.82 -2.86
C GLU A 66 13.98 7.83 -3.20
N HIS A 67 13.85 6.58 -2.71
CA HIS A 67 14.95 5.63 -2.73
C HIS A 67 14.98 4.74 -3.97
N SER A 68 13.83 4.24 -4.44
CA SER A 68 13.80 3.29 -5.57
C SER A 68 13.99 3.97 -6.92
N TYR A 69 13.79 5.29 -6.98
CA TYR A 69 13.83 6.06 -8.24
C TYR A 69 14.78 7.25 -8.23
N GLY A 70 15.50 7.50 -7.14
CA GLY A 70 16.39 8.65 -7.02
C GLY A 70 15.65 10.00 -7.08
N GLY A 71 14.39 10.02 -6.62
CA GLY A 71 13.50 11.18 -6.60
C GLY A 71 12.74 11.46 -7.90
N GLU A 72 11.84 12.46 -7.85
CA GLU A 72 10.95 12.82 -8.98
C GLU A 72 11.68 13.19 -10.28
N ALA A 73 12.92 13.68 -10.18
CA ALA A 73 13.70 14.16 -11.32
C ALA A 73 13.98 13.05 -12.35
N ASN A 74 14.22 11.80 -11.91
CA ASN A 74 14.44 10.67 -12.82
C ASN A 74 13.13 10.16 -13.45
N ALA A 75 12.02 10.20 -12.70
CA ALA A 75 10.69 9.84 -13.21
C ALA A 75 10.14 10.84 -14.24
N MET A 76 10.62 12.10 -14.24
CA MET A 76 10.29 13.07 -15.30
C MET A 76 11.05 12.80 -16.61
N ASN A 77 12.24 12.22 -16.53
CA ASN A 77 13.13 11.99 -17.67
C ASN A 77 12.88 10.64 -18.38
N ASN A 78 12.08 9.75 -17.79
CA ASN A 78 11.71 8.47 -18.40
C ASN A 78 10.17 8.31 -18.49
N PRO A 79 9.55 8.59 -19.65
CA PRO A 79 8.10 8.43 -19.83
C PRO A 79 7.62 6.96 -19.77
N ASN A 80 8.54 5.99 -19.87
CA ASN A 80 8.23 4.55 -19.76
C ASN A 80 8.47 3.99 -18.34
N HIS A 81 8.62 4.87 -17.36
CA HIS A 81 8.80 4.49 -15.98
C HIS A 81 7.62 3.62 -15.49
N PRO A 82 7.87 2.44 -14.89
CA PRO A 82 6.83 1.44 -14.61
C PRO A 82 5.76 1.90 -13.62
N GLY A 83 6.08 2.90 -12.80
CA GLY A 83 5.16 3.51 -11.84
C GLY A 83 4.94 2.64 -10.61
N LEU A 84 4.07 3.12 -9.72
CA LEU A 84 3.69 2.47 -8.47
C LEU A 84 2.39 1.72 -8.68
N ARG A 85 2.35 0.44 -8.27
CA ARG A 85 1.10 -0.33 -8.20
C ARG A 85 0.74 -0.55 -6.75
N ILE A 86 -0.48 -0.20 -6.37
CA ILE A 86 -0.99 -0.41 -5.01
C ILE A 86 -2.26 -1.23 -5.07
N ASN A 87 -2.29 -2.34 -4.33
CA ASN A 87 -3.50 -3.12 -4.10
C ASN A 87 -4.04 -2.79 -2.71
N LEU A 88 -5.33 -2.44 -2.64
CA LEU A 88 -6.06 -2.28 -1.40
C LEU A 88 -7.11 -3.39 -1.34
N MET A 89 -7.00 -4.23 -0.32
CA MET A 89 -7.88 -5.38 -0.10
C MET A 89 -8.55 -5.21 1.24
N GLN A 90 -9.88 -5.12 1.23
CA GLN A 90 -10.69 -4.93 2.42
C GLN A 90 -11.52 -6.19 2.69
N SER A 91 -11.45 -6.62 3.94
CA SER A 91 -12.30 -7.65 4.55
C SER A 91 -13.12 -7.00 5.67
N ASN A 92 -14.03 -7.76 6.29
CA ASN A 92 -14.89 -7.25 7.37
C ASN A 92 -14.13 -6.69 8.59
N ASP A 93 -12.93 -7.19 8.87
CA ASP A 93 -12.20 -6.92 10.11
C ASP A 93 -10.76 -6.41 9.90
N HIS A 94 -10.26 -6.41 8.66
CA HIS A 94 -8.92 -5.94 8.35
C HIS A 94 -8.80 -5.41 6.92
N ILE A 95 -7.74 -4.65 6.70
CA ILE A 95 -7.33 -4.15 5.40
C ILE A 95 -5.88 -4.57 5.17
N VAL A 96 -5.61 -5.07 3.97
CA VAL A 96 -4.28 -5.35 3.47
C VAL A 96 -3.97 -4.34 2.37
N ILE A 97 -2.81 -3.70 2.47
CA ILE A 97 -2.30 -2.78 1.45
C ILE A 97 -0.97 -3.34 0.98
N GLU A 98 -0.89 -3.64 -0.31
CA GLU A 98 0.34 -4.07 -0.95
C GLU A 98 0.85 -2.96 -1.86
N ILE A 99 2.08 -2.53 -1.64
CA ILE A 99 2.76 -1.52 -2.45
C ILE A 99 3.81 -2.25 -3.28
N PHE A 100 3.65 -2.22 -4.60
CA PHE A 100 4.57 -2.84 -5.55
C PHE A 100 5.31 -1.77 -6.30
N ASP A 101 6.62 -1.90 -6.22
CA ASP A 101 7.56 -1.05 -6.90
C ASP A 101 8.40 -1.86 -7.92
N ARG A 102 8.91 -1.20 -8.96
CA ARG A 102 9.81 -1.80 -9.96
C ARG A 102 11.11 -1.00 -10.14
N GLY A 103 11.44 -0.13 -9.19
CA GLY A 103 12.69 0.60 -9.14
C GLY A 103 13.86 -0.25 -8.66
N GLU A 104 14.98 0.39 -8.36
CA GLU A 104 16.14 -0.32 -7.81
C GLU A 104 15.84 -0.77 -6.37
N GLY A 105 16.20 -2.03 -6.06
CA GLY A 105 16.07 -2.56 -4.71
C GLY A 105 17.05 -1.87 -3.75
N PHE A 106 16.68 -1.80 -2.47
CA PHE A 106 17.57 -1.28 -1.43
C PHE A 106 18.44 -2.38 -0.84
N GLU A 107 19.75 -2.15 -0.69
CA GLU A 107 20.64 -3.02 0.09
C GLU A 107 20.56 -2.64 1.57
N PHE A 108 20.15 -3.58 2.42
CA PHE A 108 20.28 -3.42 3.86
C PHE A 108 21.73 -3.66 4.25
N ASP A 109 22.42 -2.62 4.70
CA ASP A 109 23.72 -2.78 5.35
C ASP A 109 23.49 -3.48 6.71
N THR A 110 23.89 -4.75 6.79
CA THR A 110 23.80 -5.61 7.99
C THR A 110 24.88 -5.32 9.02
#